data_AF-A0A8T4ZMR5-F1
#
_entry.id   AF-A0A8T4ZMR5-F1
#
_cell.length_a   1.000
_cell.length_b   1.000
_cell.length_c   1.000
_cell.angle_alpha   90.00
_cell.angle_beta   90.00
_cell.angle_gamma   90.00
#
_symmetry.space_group_name_H-M   'P 1'
#
loop_
_entity.id
_entity.type
_entity.pdbx_description
1 polymer ?
#
loop_
_entity_poly.entity_id
_entity_poly.type
_entity_poly.pdbx_seq_one_letter_code
_entity_poly.pdbx_strand_id
1 'polypeptide(L)'
;MSENEVAVKHEPFKEIIIMEKDFFPTPDDIARFASIIAGGKTAGLYWAEGIVFLYFPLPPSTSAVAKALIEQRRVYWTFVGYAHMPKYQPVIETREKIIVPVIDMSSNRVFSAVTTWLKKEK
;
A
#
# COMPACT_ATOMS: atom_id res chain seq x y z
N MET A 1 -27.74 22.41 22.51
CA MET A 1 -26.70 22.02 21.55
C MET A 1 -27.01 22.77 20.27
N SER A 2 -26.11 23.64 19.80
CA SER A 2 -26.33 24.41 18.57
C SER A 2 -26.43 23.47 17.37
N GLU A 3 -27.37 23.71 16.47
CA GLU A 3 -27.75 22.85 15.32
C GLU A 3 -26.65 22.64 14.25
N ASN A 4 -25.40 23.04 14.48
CA ASN A 4 -24.32 23.04 13.48
C ASN A 4 -23.03 22.28 13.88
N GLU A 5 -23.05 21.42 14.90
CA GLU A 5 -21.83 20.72 15.33
C GLU A 5 -21.66 19.38 14.57
N VAL A 6 -20.70 19.32 13.64
CA VAL A 6 -20.37 18.11 12.88
C VAL A 6 -19.52 17.17 13.73
N ALA A 7 -20.00 15.95 13.97
CA ALA A 7 -19.23 14.92 14.66
C ALA A 7 -18.21 14.26 13.73
N VAL A 8 -16.91 14.38 14.04
CA VAL A 8 -15.82 13.70 13.32
C VAL A 8 -15.45 12.42 14.06
N LYS A 9 -15.41 11.29 13.35
CA LYS A 9 -15.05 9.97 13.91
C LYS A 9 -13.96 9.30 13.06
N HIS A 10 -13.00 8.66 13.73
CA HIS A 10 -12.01 7.82 13.08
C HIS A 10 -12.41 6.35 13.24
N GLU A 11 -12.74 5.69 12.12
CA GLU A 11 -13.11 4.28 12.08
C GLU A 11 -12.17 3.51 11.15
N PRO A 12 -11.06 2.96 11.66
CA PRO A 12 -10.11 2.25 10.82
C PRO A 12 -10.73 0.97 10.24
N PHE A 13 -10.15 0.48 9.15
CA PHE A 13 -10.46 -0.82 8.60
C PHE A 13 -10.32 -1.91 9.65
N LYS A 14 -11.27 -2.86 9.64
CA LYS A 14 -11.21 -4.05 10.48
C LYS A 14 -10.41 -5.17 9.83
N GLU A 15 -10.42 -5.23 8.50
CA GLU A 15 -9.83 -6.33 7.76
C GLU A 15 -9.33 -5.86 6.39
N ILE A 16 -8.17 -6.37 6.00
CA ILE A 16 -7.60 -6.20 4.66
C ILE A 16 -7.44 -7.58 4.07
N ILE A 17 -8.12 -7.82 2.95
CA ILE A 17 -7.98 -9.06 2.21
C ILE A 17 -6.99 -8.83 1.08
N ILE A 18 -5.82 -9.45 1.18
CA ILE A 18 -4.83 -9.47 0.10
C ILE A 18 -5.16 -10.68 -0.78
N MET A 19 -5.55 -10.41 -2.02
CA MET A 19 -5.95 -11.46 -2.96
C MET A 19 -4.73 -12.09 -3.61
N GLU A 20 -3.84 -11.26 -4.16
CA GLU A 20 -2.57 -11.69 -4.75
C GLU A 20 -1.41 -10.93 -4.10
N LYS A 21 -0.30 -11.64 -3.88
CA LYS A 21 0.97 -11.05 -3.43
C LYS A 21 2.12 -11.53 -4.31
N ASP A 22 3.06 -10.65 -4.57
CA ASP A 22 4.29 -10.98 -5.30
C ASP A 22 5.52 -10.40 -4.62
N PHE A 23 6.55 -11.24 -4.46
CA PHE A 23 7.82 -10.86 -3.86
C PHE A 23 8.82 -10.51 -4.95
N PHE A 24 9.32 -9.28 -4.90
CA PHE A 24 10.39 -8.82 -5.77
C PHE A 24 11.74 -9.08 -5.09
N PRO A 25 12.70 -9.72 -5.78
CA PRO A 25 14.00 -10.06 -5.21
C PRO A 25 14.76 -8.85 -4.66
N THR A 26 14.59 -7.67 -5.27
CA THR A 26 15.25 -6.44 -4.85
C THR A 26 14.32 -5.21 -4.89
N PRO A 27 14.63 -4.14 -4.12
CA PRO A 27 13.95 -2.85 -4.25
C PRO A 27 14.02 -2.25 -5.67
N ASP A 28 15.09 -2.53 -6.41
CA ASP A 28 15.27 -2.13 -7.81
C ASP A 28 14.21 -2.77 -8.72
N ASP A 29 13.94 -4.07 -8.53
CA ASP A 29 12.96 -4.80 -9.35
C ASP A 29 11.54 -4.26 -9.17
N ILE A 30 11.11 -3.98 -7.94
CA ILE A 30 9.79 -3.40 -7.67
C ILE A 30 9.70 -1.94 -8.13
N ALA A 31 10.78 -1.16 -8.02
CA ALA A 31 10.84 0.20 -8.55
C ALA A 31 10.69 0.21 -10.08
N ARG A 32 11.37 -0.70 -10.77
CA ARG A 32 11.24 -0.89 -12.22
C ARG A 32 9.80 -1.30 -12.59
N PHE A 33 9.23 -2.25 -11.86
CA PHE A 33 7.82 -2.66 -12.06
C PHE A 33 6.87 -1.47 -11.88
N ALA A 34 7.01 -0.69 -10.81
CA ALA A 34 6.20 0.50 -10.54
C ALA A 34 6.29 1.54 -11.67
N SER A 35 7.49 1.75 -12.23
CA SER A 35 7.67 2.66 -13.36
C SER A 35 6.99 2.18 -14.64
N ILE A 36 7.02 0.87 -14.91
CA ILE A 36 6.39 0.28 -16.11
C ILE A 36 4.88 0.45 -16.05
N ILE A 37 4.26 0.06 -14.93
CA ILE A 37 2.79 0.13 -14.77
C ILE A 37 2.28 1.57 -14.77
N ALA A 38 3.10 2.54 -14.37
CA ALA A 38 2.72 3.94 -14.34
C ALA A 38 2.62 4.55 -15.75
N GLY A 39 3.13 3.87 -16.77
CA GLY A 39 3.03 4.31 -18.17
C GLY A 39 3.68 5.66 -18.41
N GLY A 40 4.82 5.93 -17.77
CA GLY A 40 5.55 7.19 -17.88
C GLY A 40 5.09 8.31 -16.94
N LYS A 41 4.07 8.06 -16.10
CA LYS A 41 3.74 8.96 -14.98
C LYS A 41 4.64 8.67 -13.78
N THR A 42 4.82 9.66 -12.92
CA THR A 42 5.48 9.45 -11.63
C THR A 42 4.65 8.51 -10.76
N ALA A 43 5.20 7.36 -10.40
CA ALA A 43 4.66 6.47 -9.38
C ALA A 43 5.65 6.38 -8.22
N GLY A 44 5.13 6.42 -7.00
CA GLY A 44 5.92 6.22 -5.78
C GLY A 44 5.65 4.85 -5.17
N LEU A 45 6.59 4.42 -4.34
CA LEU A 45 6.43 3.25 -3.49
C LEU A 45 6.18 3.70 -2.05
N TYR A 46 5.58 2.81 -1.27
CA TYR A 46 5.45 2.99 0.17
C TYR A 46 6.51 2.17 0.88
N TRP A 47 6.94 2.64 2.04
CA TRP A 47 7.81 1.89 2.93
C TRP A 47 7.23 1.88 4.33
N ALA A 48 7.21 0.71 4.96
CA ALA A 48 6.93 0.59 6.38
C ALA A 48 7.60 -0.67 6.89
N GLU A 49 8.07 -0.63 8.15
CA GLU A 49 8.63 -1.80 8.82
C GLU A 49 9.66 -2.52 7.94
N GLY A 50 10.61 -1.85 7.31
CA GLY A 50 11.66 -2.50 6.51
C GLY A 50 11.20 -3.22 5.23
N ILE A 51 9.98 -2.96 4.78
CA ILE A 51 9.42 -3.46 3.52
C ILE A 51 9.07 -2.27 2.63
N VAL A 52 9.52 -2.31 1.38
CA VAL A 52 9.02 -1.42 0.33
C VAL A 52 7.93 -2.15 -0.44
N PHE A 53 6.83 -1.47 -0.73
CA PHE A 53 5.67 -2.11 -1.34
C PHE A 53 4.81 -1.12 -2.15
N LEU A 54 3.96 -1.69 -2.98
CA LEU A 54 2.82 -1.04 -3.59
C LEU A 54 1.61 -1.97 -3.50
N TYR A 55 0.41 -1.43 -3.61
CA TYR A 55 -0.81 -2.23 -3.61
C TYR A 55 -1.85 -1.62 -4.54
N PHE A 56 -2.73 -2.47 -5.07
CA PHE A 56 -3.89 -2.05 -5.85
C PHE A 56 -5.17 -2.35 -5.06
N PRO A 57 -5.87 -1.33 -4.54
CA PRO A 57 -7.15 -1.55 -3.89
C PRO A 57 -8.23 -1.85 -4.92
N LEU A 58 -9.14 -2.77 -4.59
CA LEU A 58 -10.37 -2.95 -5.35
C LEU A 58 -11.25 -1.70 -5.16
N PRO A 59 -11.58 -0.94 -6.23
CA PRO A 59 -12.42 0.24 -6.10
C PRO A 59 -13.84 -0.16 -5.66
N PRO A 60 -14.53 0.67 -4.86
CA PRO A 60 -15.93 0.45 -4.49
C PRO A 60 -16.88 0.78 -5.65
N SER A 61 -16.65 0.19 -6.83
CA SER A 61 -17.41 0.45 -8.07
C SER A 61 -18.73 -0.32 -8.16
N THR A 62 -18.97 -1.26 -7.24
CA THR A 62 -20.23 -2.01 -7.15
C THR A 62 -20.83 -1.89 -5.75
N SER A 63 -22.14 -2.09 -5.64
CA SER A 63 -22.85 -2.08 -4.35
C SER A 63 -22.32 -3.12 -3.37
N ALA A 64 -21.92 -4.30 -3.87
CA ALA A 64 -21.33 -5.36 -3.06
C ALA A 64 -20.01 -4.93 -2.40
N VAL A 65 -19.10 -4.33 -3.17
CA VAL A 65 -17.79 -3.85 -2.64
C VAL A 65 -18.00 -2.65 -1.72
N ALA A 66 -18.88 -1.71 -2.09
CA ALA A 66 -19.21 -0.57 -1.24
C ALA A 66 -19.80 -1.01 0.12
N LYS A 67 -20.68 -2.02 0.12
CA LYS A 67 -21.25 -2.60 1.34
C LYS A 67 -20.19 -3.22 2.24
N ALA A 68 -19.27 -4.00 1.68
CA ALA A 68 -18.15 -4.57 2.43
C ALA A 68 -17.24 -3.47 3.03
N LEU A 69 -16.96 -2.41 2.27
CA LEU A 69 -16.15 -1.28 2.73
C LEU A 69 -16.81 -0.51 3.87
N ILE A 70 -18.09 -0.16 3.73
CA ILE A 70 -18.78 0.74 4.67
C ILE A 70 -19.26 -0.01 5.91
N GLU A 71 -19.97 -1.13 5.73
CA GLU A 71 -20.61 -1.83 6.85
C GLU A 71 -19.64 -2.76 7.58
N GLN A 72 -18.80 -3.47 6.83
CA GLN A 72 -17.88 -4.47 7.39
C GLN A 72 -16.50 -3.88 7.68
N ARG A 73 -16.19 -2.69 7.14
CA ARG A 73 -14.86 -2.07 7.20
C ARG A 73 -13.78 -3.00 6.65
N ARG A 74 -14.14 -3.75 5.61
CA ARG A 74 -13.27 -4.65 4.88
C ARG A 74 -12.85 -4.02 3.56
N VAL A 75 -11.55 -3.98 3.31
CA VAL A 75 -11.00 -3.56 2.01
C VAL A 75 -10.28 -4.73 1.36
N TYR A 76 -10.37 -4.81 0.03
CA TYR A 76 -9.68 -5.81 -0.76
C TYR A 76 -8.53 -5.14 -1.49
N TRP A 77 -7.33 -5.71 -1.36
CA TRP A 77 -6.20 -5.37 -2.20
C TRP A 77 -6.05 -6.50 -3.21
N THR A 78 -6.32 -6.18 -4.48
CA THR A 78 -6.30 -7.17 -5.56
C THR A 78 -4.87 -7.63 -5.86
N PHE A 79 -3.88 -6.80 -5.56
CA PHE A 79 -2.47 -7.12 -5.70
C PHE A 79 -1.63 -6.35 -4.66
N VAL A 80 -0.58 -7.00 -4.16
CA VAL A 80 0.49 -6.39 -3.37
C VAL A 80 1.84 -6.85 -3.91
N GLY A 81 2.63 -5.90 -4.40
CA GLY A 81 4.04 -6.14 -4.72
C GLY A 81 4.90 -5.66 -3.56
N TYR A 82 5.89 -6.45 -3.15
CA TYR A 82 6.77 -6.05 -2.03
C TYR A 82 8.21 -6.57 -2.18
N ALA A 83 9.16 -5.86 -1.58
CA ALA A 83 10.55 -6.29 -1.46
C ALA A 83 11.10 -5.94 -0.06
N HIS A 84 12.13 -6.66 0.36
CA HIS A 84 12.86 -6.28 1.58
C HIS A 84 13.68 -5.01 1.34
N MET A 85 13.49 -4.01 2.21
CA MET A 85 14.28 -2.80 2.24
C MET A 85 14.54 -2.41 3.70
N PRO A 86 15.52 -3.05 4.39
CA PRO A 86 15.65 -2.96 5.85
C PRO A 86 15.83 -1.55 6.42
N LYS A 87 16.35 -0.62 5.60
CA LYS A 87 16.49 0.79 5.95
C LYS A 87 15.68 1.63 4.99
N TYR A 88 14.94 2.60 5.51
CA TYR A 88 14.26 3.58 4.68
C TYR A 88 15.26 4.32 3.79
N GLN A 89 14.87 4.49 2.53
CA GLN A 89 15.54 5.36 1.58
C GLN A 89 14.44 6.14 0.87
N PRO A 90 14.56 7.47 0.73
CA PRO A 90 13.50 8.32 0.16
C PRO A 90 13.36 8.16 -1.35
N VAL A 91 14.33 7.54 -1.99
CA VAL A 91 14.34 7.25 -3.43
C VAL A 91 15.00 5.89 -3.66
N ILE A 92 14.54 5.20 -4.70
CA ILE A 92 15.25 4.08 -5.30
C ILE A 92 15.63 4.51 -6.71
N GLU A 93 16.94 4.52 -7.00
CA GLU A 93 17.46 4.71 -8.35
C GLU A 93 17.68 3.33 -8.97
N THR A 94 16.98 3.02 -10.06
CA THR A 94 17.13 1.72 -10.71
C THR A 94 18.43 1.62 -11.52
N ARG A 95 18.80 0.40 -11.94
CA ARG A 95 19.90 0.16 -12.88
C ARG A 95 19.77 0.96 -14.18
N GLU A 96 18.55 1.17 -14.66
CA GLU A 96 18.22 1.98 -15.84
C GLU A 96 18.12 3.49 -15.53
N LYS A 97 18.55 3.94 -14.35
CA LYS A 97 18.54 5.34 -13.91
C LYS A 97 17.15 5.94 -13.73
N ILE A 98 16.14 5.10 -13.49
CA ILE A 98 14.79 5.55 -13.14
C ILE A 98 14.79 5.92 -11.65
N ILE A 99 14.35 7.13 -11.32
CA ILE A 99 14.24 7.60 -9.93
C ILE A 99 12.79 7.41 -9.46
N VAL A 100 12.59 6.49 -8.51
CA VAL A 100 11.28 6.21 -7.92
C VAL A 100 11.24 6.76 -6.49
N PRO A 101 10.35 7.71 -6.18
CA PRO A 101 10.20 8.22 -4.82
C PRO A 101 9.60 7.15 -3.89
N VAL A 102 10.04 7.15 -2.64
CA VAL A 102 9.55 6.23 -1.60
C VAL A 102 9.07 7.03 -0.39
N ILE A 103 7.83 6.79 0.02
CA ILE A 103 7.19 7.49 1.13
C ILE A 103 7.23 6.60 2.38
N ASP A 104 7.76 7.13 3.49
CA ASP A 104 7.68 6.46 4.79
C ASP A 104 6.24 6.52 5.33
N MET A 105 5.63 5.35 5.44
CA MET A 105 4.27 5.14 5.92
C MET A 105 4.23 4.39 7.26
N SER A 106 5.35 4.37 8.00
CA SER A 106 5.45 3.66 9.29
C SER A 106 4.54 4.22 10.38
N SER A 107 4.06 5.47 10.25
CA SER A 107 3.06 6.05 11.16
C SER A 107 1.64 5.47 10.93
N ASN A 108 1.41 4.81 9.79
CA ASN A 108 0.14 4.21 9.45
C ASN A 108 0.08 2.77 9.97
N ARG A 109 -0.77 2.53 10.97
CA ARG A 109 -0.95 1.22 11.60
C ARG A 109 -1.41 0.13 10.64
N VAL A 110 -2.21 0.48 9.63
CA VAL A 110 -2.68 -0.46 8.59
C VAL A 110 -1.49 -0.95 7.76
N PHE A 111 -0.66 -0.04 7.25
CA PHE A 111 0.50 -0.42 6.46
C PHE A 111 1.56 -1.14 7.28
N SER A 112 1.75 -0.76 8.54
CA SER A 112 2.64 -1.46 9.47
C SER A 112 2.18 -2.90 9.74
N ALA A 113 0.87 -3.11 9.93
CA ALA A 113 0.30 -4.44 10.12
C ALA A 113 0.49 -5.33 8.87
N VAL A 114 0.21 -4.78 7.68
CA VAL A 114 0.39 -5.54 6.42
C VAL A 114 1.86 -5.86 6.16
N THR A 115 2.76 -4.90 6.28
CA THR A 115 4.21 -5.13 6.05
C THR A 115 4.81 -6.10 7.08
N THR A 116 4.33 -6.07 8.33
CA THR A 116 4.70 -7.06 9.35
C THR A 116 4.18 -8.45 9.01
N TRP A 117 2.99 -8.57 8.42
CA TRP A 117 2.47 -9.84 7.92
C TRP A 117 3.29 -10.34 6.72
N LEU A 118 3.55 -9.49 5.72
CA LEU A 118 4.36 -9.81 4.53
C LEU A 118 5.76 -10.33 4.89
N LYS A 119 6.40 -9.78 5.94
CA LYS A 119 7.69 -10.26 6.44
C LYS A 119 7.70 -11.71 6.90
N LYS A 120 6.56 -12.24 7.34
CA LYS A 120 6.42 -13.61 7.87
C LYS A 120 6.12 -14.61 6.77
N GLU A 121 5.54 -14.13 5.68
CA GLU A 121 5.26 -14.93 4.50
C GLU A 121 6.57 -15.22 3.77
N LYS A 122 6.87 -16.51 3.56
CA LYS A 122 8.00 -16.94 2.73
C LYS A 122 7.66 -16.85 1.25
#